data_AF-A0A1B6H579-F1
#
_entry.id   AF-A0A1B6H579-F1
#
_cell.length_a   1.000
_cell.length_b   1.000
_cell.length_c   1.000
_cell.angle_alpha   90.00
_cell.angle_beta   90.00
_cell.angle_gamma   90.00
#
_symmetry.space_group_name_H-M   'P 1'
#
loop_
_entity.id
_entity.type
_entity.pdbx_description
1 polymer ?
#
loop_
_entity_poly.entity_id
_entity_poly.type
_entity_poly.pdbx_seq_one_letter_code
_entity_poly.pdbx_strand_id
1 'polypeptide(L)'
;LRQQIKDVKQTLQFEIEQLKSQLDMYRSVFPLHVRGSQADIKNGRKTTAFLDSSHLRQRAQGISAEPQDLRNCERHLKKFEKTDRSRDLIRNAILDNDFLMHLEMCQIREIVDCMYPVDYDAGVVI
;
A
#
# COMPACT_ATOMS: atom_id res chain seq x y z
N LEU A 1 41.97 45.99 -15.17
CA LEU A 1 40.73 45.65 -15.90
C LEU A 1 40.40 44.15 -15.90
N ARG A 2 41.19 43.26 -16.54
CA ARG A 2 40.85 41.82 -16.61
C ARG A 2 40.76 41.12 -15.24
N GLN A 3 41.63 41.49 -14.30
CA GLN A 3 41.62 40.91 -12.95
C GLN A 3 40.36 41.33 -12.17
N GLN A 4 40.02 42.63 -12.17
CA GLN A 4 38.80 43.12 -11.52
C GLN A 4 37.52 42.49 -12.07
N ILE A 5 37.44 42.25 -13.38
CA ILE A 5 36.30 41.54 -13.99
C ILE A 5 36.23 40.09 -13.49
N LYS A 6 37.37 39.43 -13.30
CA LYS A 6 37.45 38.07 -12.78
C LYS A 6 37.02 38.00 -11.31
N ASP A 7 37.46 38.96 -10.50
CA ASP A 7 37.13 39.03 -9.07
C ASP A 7 35.63 39.28 -8.87
N VAL A 8 35.06 40.26 -9.60
CA VAL A 8 33.60 40.53 -9.58
C VAL A 8 32.79 39.31 -10.02
N LYS A 9 33.26 38.58 -11.05
CA LYS A 9 32.60 37.35 -11.50
C LYS A 9 32.62 36.27 -10.41
N GLN A 10 33.70 36.12 -9.67
CA GLN A 10 33.79 35.16 -8.57
C GLN A 10 32.85 35.54 -7.42
N THR A 11 32.77 36.81 -7.06
CA THR A 11 31.84 37.29 -6.02
C THR A 11 30.39 36.98 -6.39
N LEU A 12 30.00 37.29 -7.63
CA LEU A 12 28.64 37.01 -8.11
C LEU A 12 28.34 35.51 -8.18
N GLN A 13 29.32 34.68 -8.55
CA GLN A 13 29.14 33.22 -8.56
C GLN A 13 28.92 32.67 -7.15
N PHE A 14 29.68 33.16 -6.17
CA PHE A 14 29.51 32.78 -4.78
C PHE A 14 28.13 33.17 -4.25
N GLU A 15 27.66 34.37 -4.57
CA GLU A 15 26.34 34.85 -4.18
C GLU A 15 25.21 34.01 -4.81
N ILE A 16 25.34 33.67 -6.10
CA ILE A 16 24.38 32.78 -6.80
C ILE A 16 24.33 31.40 -6.14
N GLU A 17 25.48 30.84 -5.75
CA GLU A 17 25.55 29.54 -5.10
C GLU A 17 24.92 29.59 -3.70
N GLN A 18 25.19 30.64 -2.94
CA GLN A 18 24.60 30.86 -1.62
C GLN A 18 23.07 31.01 -1.69
N LEU A 19 22.56 31.82 -2.63
CA LEU A 19 21.13 32.01 -2.85
C LEU A 19 20.43 30.73 -3.31
N LYS A 20 21.10 29.92 -4.14
CA LYS A 20 20.58 28.60 -4.54
C LYS A 20 20.49 27.64 -3.37
N SER A 21 21.51 27.60 -2.50
CA SER A 21 21.51 26.78 -1.28
C SER A 21 20.38 27.19 -0.33
N GLN A 22 20.15 28.50 -0.16
CA GLN A 22 19.02 29.00 0.63
C GLN A 22 17.67 28.60 0.02
N LEU A 23 17.50 28.72 -1.30
CA LEU A 23 16.28 28.29 -1.98
C LEU A 23 16.03 26.79 -1.84
N ASP A 24 17.08 25.97 -1.89
CA ASP A 24 16.97 24.52 -1.73
C ASP A 24 16.54 24.15 -0.30
N MET A 25 17.11 24.82 0.71
CA MET A 25 16.68 24.70 2.10
C MET A 25 15.19 25.03 2.25
N TYR A 26 14.73 26.17 1.74
CA TYR A 26 13.33 26.57 1.82
C TYR A 26 12.40 25.64 1.02
N ARG A 27 12.84 25.13 -0.13
CA ARG A 27 12.08 24.13 -0.90
C ARG A 27 11.91 22.80 -0.15
N SER A 28 12.90 22.39 0.63
CA SER A 28 12.82 21.15 1.40
C SER A 28 11.85 21.23 2.61
N VAL A 29 11.64 22.42 3.17
CA VAL A 29 10.80 22.61 4.37
C VAL A 29 9.38 23.09 4.09
N PHE A 30 9.07 23.56 2.87
CA PHE A 30 7.72 23.96 2.46
C PHE A 30 7.08 22.91 1.54
N PRO A 31 6.22 22.01 2.07
CA PRO A 31 5.33 21.24 1.22
C PRO A 31 4.29 22.21 0.64
N LEU A 32 4.27 22.33 -0.69
CA LEU A 32 3.38 23.19 -1.50
C LEU A 32 3.78 24.68 -1.56
N HIS A 33 4.41 25.06 -2.66
CA HIS A 33 4.15 26.38 -3.24
C HIS A 33 4.05 26.30 -4.75
N VAL A 34 2.83 25.98 -5.20
CA VAL A 34 2.35 26.27 -6.56
C VAL A 34 2.30 27.79 -6.70
N ARG A 35 3.18 28.35 -7.52
CA ARG A 35 3.02 29.73 -8.00
C ARG A 35 1.85 29.76 -8.99
N GLY A 36 0.75 30.36 -8.52
CA GLY A 36 -0.11 31.26 -9.28
C GLY A 36 -1.04 30.62 -10.31
N SER A 37 -2.33 30.53 -9.99
CA SER A 37 -3.33 31.52 -10.44
C SER A 37 -4.72 31.08 -10.01
N GLN A 38 -5.54 32.05 -9.64
CA GLN A 38 -6.98 31.86 -9.48
C GLN A 38 -7.58 31.09 -10.65
N ALA A 39 -8.53 30.21 -10.33
CA ALA A 39 -9.73 29.87 -11.08
C ALA A 39 -9.95 28.35 -11.20
N ASP A 40 -11.13 27.97 -10.73
CA ASP A 40 -11.93 26.84 -11.19
C ASP A 40 -11.64 25.44 -10.62
N ILE A 41 -12.22 25.30 -9.42
CA ILE A 41 -13.06 24.16 -9.07
C ILE A 41 -13.97 23.82 -10.27
N LYS A 42 -13.64 22.75 -11.01
CA LYS A 42 -14.55 21.77 -11.66
C LYS A 42 -13.85 21.13 -12.88
N ASN A 43 -13.46 19.88 -12.70
CA ASN A 43 -13.19 18.83 -13.69
C ASN A 43 -11.79 18.25 -13.58
N GLY A 44 -11.74 16.98 -13.21
CA GLY A 44 -10.54 16.18 -13.16
C GLY A 44 -9.86 16.13 -14.53
N ARG A 45 -8.58 16.53 -14.57
CA ARG A 45 -7.54 15.91 -15.40
C ARG A 45 -6.18 16.32 -14.86
N LYS A 46 -5.36 15.30 -14.59
CA LYS A 46 -4.02 15.38 -14.03
C LYS A 46 -3.03 15.77 -15.13
N THR A 47 -2.50 16.98 -15.09
CA THR A 47 -1.26 17.37 -15.77
C THR A 47 -0.64 18.44 -14.88
N THR A 48 0.38 18.16 -14.07
CA THR A 48 1.77 18.06 -14.50
C THR A 48 2.56 17.16 -13.53
N ALA A 49 2.69 15.89 -13.90
CA ALA A 49 3.62 14.95 -13.29
C ALA A 49 4.94 14.98 -14.07
N PHE A 50 5.74 16.04 -13.92
CA PHE A 50 7.02 16.15 -14.65
C PHE A 50 8.20 16.66 -13.81
N LEU A 51 8.17 16.44 -12.50
CA LEU A 51 9.40 16.49 -11.69
C LEU A 51 9.43 15.28 -10.76
N ASP A 52 10.28 14.33 -11.15
CA ASP A 52 10.81 13.21 -10.39
C ASP A 52 9.80 12.35 -9.62
N SER A 53 9.05 11.55 -10.38
CA SER A 53 8.23 10.46 -9.83
C SER A 53 9.04 9.27 -9.29
N SER A 54 10.39 9.31 -9.30
CA SER A 54 11.21 8.19 -8.83
C SER A 54 11.27 8.07 -7.29
N HIS A 55 10.83 9.10 -6.55
CA HIS A 55 10.95 9.16 -5.09
C HIS A 55 9.66 9.50 -4.31
N LEU A 56 8.50 9.59 -4.96
CA LEU A 56 7.24 9.61 -4.20
C LEU A 56 7.01 8.23 -3.57
N ARG A 57 7.39 8.10 -2.29
CA ARG A 57 7.09 6.91 -1.48
C ARG A 57 5.60 6.64 -1.56
N GLN A 58 5.22 5.51 -2.16
CA GLN A 58 3.84 5.08 -2.21
C GLN A 58 3.33 4.91 -0.78
N ARG A 59 2.39 5.76 -0.36
CA ARG A 59 1.76 5.64 0.95
C ARG A 59 0.86 4.41 0.90
N ALA A 60 1.08 3.45 1.80
CA ALA A 60 0.19 2.31 1.93
C ALA A 60 -1.19 2.77 2.40
N GLN A 61 -2.24 2.19 1.84
CA GLN A 61 -3.62 2.38 2.30
C GLN A 61 -3.92 1.40 3.43
N GLY A 62 -4.52 1.89 4.52
CA GLY A 62 -5.00 1.02 5.59
C GLY A 62 -6.20 0.18 5.14
N ILE A 63 -6.25 -1.08 5.59
CA ILE A 63 -7.37 -2.00 5.38
C ILE A 63 -8.04 -2.30 6.72
N SER A 64 -9.37 -2.43 6.73
CA SER A 64 -10.15 -2.81 7.92
C SER A 64 -11.20 -3.84 7.54
N ALA A 65 -11.42 -4.82 8.42
CA ALA A 65 -12.55 -5.73 8.32
C ALA A 65 -13.85 -5.08 8.85
N GLU A 66 -14.98 -5.76 8.65
CA GLU A 66 -16.26 -5.41 9.26
C GLU A 66 -16.25 -5.65 10.78
N PRO A 67 -17.01 -4.88 11.57
CA PRO A 67 -17.15 -5.12 13.00
C PRO A 67 -17.89 -6.43 13.27
N GLN A 68 -17.34 -7.29 14.13
CA GLN A 68 -18.00 -8.52 14.55
C GLN A 68 -19.02 -8.24 15.67
N ASP A 69 -20.29 -8.57 15.45
CA ASP A 69 -21.29 -8.62 16.51
C ASP A 69 -21.27 -10.01 17.15
N LEU A 70 -21.04 -10.09 18.47
CA LEU A 70 -20.86 -11.35 19.20
C LEU A 70 -22.09 -12.26 19.08
N ARG A 71 -23.27 -11.68 18.81
CA ARG A 71 -24.53 -12.40 18.56
C ARG A 71 -24.53 -13.19 17.24
N ASN A 72 -23.72 -12.80 16.27
CA ASN A 72 -23.62 -13.47 14.97
C ASN A 72 -22.61 -14.63 14.96
N CYS A 73 -21.83 -14.78 16.04
CA CYS A 73 -20.81 -15.81 16.20
C CYS A 73 -21.40 -17.18 16.56
N GLU A 74 -22.63 -17.25 17.08
CA GLU A 74 -23.32 -18.50 17.45
C GLU A 74 -24.11 -19.12 16.28
N ARG A 75 -23.75 -18.79 15.04
CA ARG A 75 -24.37 -19.42 13.87
C ARG A 75 -23.91 -20.87 13.79
N HIS A 76 -24.87 -21.79 13.79
CA HIS A 76 -24.62 -23.21 13.58
C HIS A 76 -23.96 -23.40 12.21
N LEU A 77 -22.66 -23.68 12.19
CA LEU A 77 -21.93 -23.90 10.96
C LEU A 77 -22.36 -25.23 10.33
N LYS A 78 -22.63 -25.20 9.03
CA LYS A 78 -23.01 -26.40 8.26
C LYS A 78 -21.78 -27.31 8.12
N LYS A 79 -21.92 -28.56 8.55
CA LYS A 79 -20.88 -29.59 8.40
C LYS A 79 -21.08 -30.37 7.11
N PHE A 80 -19.98 -30.76 6.48
CA PHE A 80 -19.94 -31.55 5.26
C PHE A 80 -19.08 -32.78 5.47
N GLU A 81 -19.68 -33.95 5.25
CA GLU A 81 -18.98 -35.24 5.30
C GLU A 81 -17.86 -35.30 4.27
N LYS A 82 -16.72 -35.85 4.67
CA LYS A 82 -15.50 -35.97 3.87
C LYS A 82 -14.85 -37.32 4.13
N THR A 83 -14.23 -37.88 3.10
CA THR A 83 -13.42 -39.10 3.25
C THR A 83 -12.21 -38.83 4.14
N ASP A 84 -11.74 -39.84 4.87
CA ASP A 84 -10.58 -39.71 5.76
C ASP A 84 -9.36 -39.13 5.03
N ARG A 85 -9.11 -39.63 3.81
CA ARG A 85 -8.06 -39.11 2.93
C ARG A 85 -8.21 -37.61 2.66
N SER A 86 -9.40 -37.15 2.33
CA SER A 86 -9.65 -35.73 2.06
C SER A 86 -9.48 -34.88 3.33
N ARG A 87 -9.97 -35.37 4.47
CA ARG A 87 -9.79 -34.70 5.77
C ARG A 87 -8.32 -34.51 6.11
N ASP A 88 -7.51 -35.54 5.88
CA ASP A 88 -6.08 -35.50 6.19
C ASP A 88 -5.31 -34.54 5.28
N LEU A 89 -5.63 -34.53 3.98
CA LEU A 89 -5.02 -33.59 3.03
C LEU A 89 -5.33 -32.14 3.39
N ILE A 90 -6.60 -31.83 3.72
CA ILE A 90 -7.00 -30.48 4.12
C ILE A 90 -6.34 -30.09 5.44
N ARG A 91 -6.30 -31.00 6.43
CA ARG A 91 -5.67 -30.73 7.73
C ARG A 91 -4.20 -30.34 7.56
N ASN A 92 -3.45 -31.10 6.77
CA ASN A 92 -2.03 -30.83 6.54
C ASN A 92 -1.85 -29.48 5.83
N ALA A 93 -2.68 -29.20 4.82
CA ALA A 93 -2.65 -27.91 4.13
C ALA A 93 -2.94 -26.70 5.04
N ILE A 94 -3.79 -26.87 6.07
CA ILE A 94 -4.05 -25.83 7.08
C ILE A 94 -2.83 -25.64 8.00
N LEU A 95 -2.19 -26.72 8.44
CA LEU A 95 -1.02 -26.67 9.32
C LEU A 95 0.20 -26.06 8.62
N ASP A 96 0.32 -26.30 7.31
CA ASP A 96 1.40 -25.75 6.48
C ASP A 96 1.20 -24.24 6.17
N ASN A 97 0.04 -23.66 6.50
CA ASN A 97 -0.25 -22.25 6.26
C ASN A 97 0.21 -21.36 7.42
N ASP A 98 1.04 -20.35 7.12
CA ASP A 98 1.61 -19.47 8.13
C ASP A 98 0.57 -18.68 8.95
N PHE A 99 -0.58 -18.35 8.37
CA PHE A 99 -1.65 -17.63 9.09
C PHE A 99 -2.46 -18.55 10.00
N LEU A 100 -2.45 -19.87 9.75
CA LEU A 100 -3.31 -20.85 10.43
C LEU A 100 -2.53 -21.84 11.32
N MET A 101 -1.19 -21.80 11.32
CA MET A 101 -0.35 -22.76 12.08
C MET A 101 -0.52 -22.72 13.60
N HIS A 102 -1.07 -21.62 14.15
CA HIS A 102 -1.24 -21.41 15.59
C HIS A 102 -2.64 -21.77 16.11
N LEU A 103 -3.45 -22.48 15.31
CA LEU A 103 -4.78 -22.93 15.72
C LEU A 103 -4.72 -24.20 16.57
N GLU A 104 -5.64 -24.31 17.53
CA GLU A 104 -5.82 -25.55 18.28
C GLU A 104 -6.39 -26.65 17.37
N MET A 105 -6.05 -27.92 17.65
CA MET A 105 -6.52 -29.05 16.82
C MET A 105 -8.05 -29.14 16.74
N CYS A 106 -8.76 -28.72 17.80
CA CYS A 106 -10.22 -28.63 17.80
C CYS A 106 -10.73 -27.62 16.76
N GLN A 107 -10.12 -26.44 16.67
CA GLN A 107 -10.49 -25.40 15.71
C GLN A 107 -10.20 -25.87 14.27
N ILE A 108 -9.06 -26.51 14.04
CA ILE A 108 -8.73 -27.09 12.72
C ILE A 108 -9.77 -28.12 12.32
N ARG A 109 -10.20 -28.99 13.25
CA ARG A 109 -11.25 -29.97 12.98
C ARG A 109 -12.57 -29.31 12.61
N GLU A 110 -12.97 -28.24 13.31
CA GLU A 110 -14.19 -27.50 12.98
C GLU A 110 -14.11 -26.84 11.61
N ILE A 111 -12.97 -26.22 11.27
CA ILE A 111 -12.73 -25.63 9.95
C ILE A 111 -12.86 -26.71 8.87
N VAL A 112 -12.17 -27.85 9.02
CA VAL A 112 -12.26 -28.97 8.08
C VAL A 112 -13.69 -29.47 7.96
N ASP A 113 -14.43 -29.59 9.05
CA ASP A 113 -15.83 -30.05 9.03
C ASP A 113 -16.73 -29.07 8.25
N CYS A 114 -16.46 -27.76 8.31
CA CYS A 114 -17.29 -26.73 7.68
C CYS A 114 -16.90 -26.36 6.24
N MET A 115 -15.71 -26.73 5.78
CA MET A 115 -15.33 -26.56 4.37
C MET A 115 -16.27 -27.34 3.45
N TYR A 116 -16.63 -26.73 2.32
CA TYR A 116 -17.59 -27.28 1.36
C TYR A 116 -16.93 -27.51 0.00
N PRO A 117 -17.38 -28.53 -0.77
CA PRO A 117 -16.87 -28.75 -2.11
C PRO A 117 -17.40 -27.65 -3.06
N VAL A 118 -16.53 -27.19 -3.95
CA VAL A 118 -16.90 -26.30 -5.06
C VAL A 118 -16.20 -26.79 -6.31
N ASP A 119 -16.98 -27.00 -7.36
CA ASP A 119 -16.48 -27.43 -8.67
C ASP A 119 -16.49 -26.24 -9.64
N TYR A 120 -15.46 -26.16 -10.47
CA TYR A 120 -15.31 -25.11 -11.47
C TYR A 120 -14.96 -25.71 -12.82
N ASP A 121 -15.54 -25.14 -13.88
CA ASP A 121 -15.21 -25.51 -15.24
C ASP A 121 -13.83 -24.96 -15.65
N ALA A 122 -13.18 -25.66 -16.58
CA ALA A 122 -11.87 -25.24 -17.09
C ALA A 122 -11.97 -23.84 -17.74
N GLY A 123 -11.10 -22.93 -17.29
CA GLY A 123 -11.03 -21.55 -17.80
C GLY A 123 -11.87 -20.53 -17.02
N VAL A 124 -12.58 -20.95 -15.97
CA VAL A 124 -13.26 -20.02 -15.06
C VAL A 124 -12.25 -19.37 -14.11
N VAL A 125 -12.39 -18.06 -13.89
CA VAL A 125 -11.68 -17.31 -12.84
C VAL A 125 -12.59 -17.23 -11.61
N ILE A 126 -12.04 -17.54 -10.44
CA ILE A 126 -12.72 -17.58 -9.14
C ILE A 126 -12.44 -16.29 -8.40
#